data_AF-A0A182N466-F1
#
_entry.id   AF-A0A182N466-F1
#
_cell.length_a   1.000
_cell.length_b   1.000
_cell.length_c   1.000
_cell.angle_alpha   90.00
_cell.angle_beta   90.00
_cell.angle_gamma   90.00
#
_symmetry.space_group_name_H-M   'P 1'
#
loop_
_entity.id
_entity.type
_entity.pdbx_description
1 polymer ?
#
loop_
_entity_poly.entity_id
_entity_poly.type
_entity_poly.pdbx_seq_one_letter_code
_entity_poly.pdbx_strand_id
1 'polypeptide(L)'
;MVSLEQKREAFRKYLESAGAIDCLSKALIRLYQEDQKPDDACKFIRQVLCENCPTDEQVAESMAELVEARKTIQRLERDKRGLLLSVRRSASETNLALEEGFSSLSEDEGCNSLLKKHLTRELLDELKDAKTPAHKSTLLDCVQSGLTHRDSHVGVYAADPTAYGVFAALFAPLIEEYHAGFGKDDQQPALSWGEATELENPDPEGQYVVSTRVRCARSVEGYPFHPRMQEDQYEEIYEKVRSAVQELPDELRGELHLLDALDGSRKQELIESHYLFKECDRFLQEAQANRFFPAGRAIFLNEAKTFLVWVNEEDHLRVISMQDGADIAQVYQRFITGLETIGKQIAFQRDERLGFLTFCPTNLGTTIRASVHIRLPKLSVDQARLEEVAATHKLQIRGAHGEHTDTCSDVLDVSNKRRLGLTEFEAVKEMVDGVKALIELEKQLEAGGGEVPEGDAGGEEEPAAE
;
A
#
# COMPACT_ATOMS: atom_id res chain seq x y z
N MET A 1 27.84 46.88 -40.38
CA MET A 1 27.48 45.47 -40.68
C MET A 1 28.53 44.92 -41.62
N VAL A 2 29.23 43.84 -41.25
CA VAL A 2 30.19 43.18 -42.15
C VAL A 2 29.43 42.66 -43.38
N SER A 3 29.91 42.97 -44.59
CA SER A 3 29.22 42.59 -45.83
C SER A 3 29.19 41.06 -45.99
N LEU A 4 28.22 40.55 -46.73
CA LEU A 4 28.07 39.10 -46.95
C LEU A 4 29.32 38.49 -47.62
N GLU A 5 29.96 39.25 -48.51
CA GLU A 5 31.21 38.85 -49.18
C GLU A 5 32.38 38.77 -48.21
N GLN A 6 32.52 39.75 -47.30
CA GLN A 6 33.57 39.73 -46.28
C GLN A 6 33.42 38.53 -45.35
N LYS A 7 32.19 38.13 -45.01
CA LYS A 7 31.92 36.91 -44.23
C LYS A 7 32.31 35.63 -44.98
N ARG A 8 32.02 35.54 -46.27
CA ARG A 8 32.40 34.39 -47.12
C ARG A 8 33.91 34.25 -47.26
N GLU A 9 34.61 35.37 -47.46
CA GLU A 9 36.06 35.36 -47.61
C GLU A 9 36.77 35.02 -46.30
N ALA A 10 36.30 35.55 -45.18
CA ALA A 10 36.80 35.19 -43.86
C ALA A 10 36.60 33.69 -43.56
N PHE A 11 35.43 33.14 -43.91
CA PHE A 11 35.14 31.71 -43.74
C PHE A 11 36.01 30.83 -44.63
N ARG A 12 36.26 31.24 -45.88
CA ARG A 12 37.17 30.53 -46.79
C ARG A 12 38.60 30.50 -46.25
N LYS A 13 39.13 31.66 -45.83
CA LYS A 13 40.47 31.74 -45.21
C LYS A 13 40.57 30.87 -43.96
N TYR A 14 39.49 30.82 -43.16
CA TYR A 14 39.41 29.90 -42.03
C TYR A 14 39.54 28.43 -42.48
N LEU A 15 38.74 27.97 -43.45
CA LEU A 15 38.78 26.59 -43.95
C LEU A 15 40.14 26.21 -44.55
N GLU A 16 40.80 27.14 -45.24
CA GLU A 16 42.16 26.96 -45.75
C GLU A 16 43.18 26.88 -44.61
N SER A 17 43.13 27.81 -43.65
CA SER A 17 44.07 27.86 -42.52
C SER A 17 43.91 26.68 -41.55
N ALA A 18 42.69 26.17 -41.38
CA ALA A 18 42.37 25.01 -40.56
C ALA A 18 42.68 23.67 -41.27
N GLY A 19 43.13 23.69 -42.54
CA GLY A 19 43.46 22.50 -43.31
C GLY A 19 42.25 21.72 -43.85
N ALA A 20 41.02 22.20 -43.65
CA ALA A 20 39.79 21.50 -44.05
C ALA A 20 39.70 21.29 -45.57
N ILE A 21 40.10 22.30 -46.36
CA ILE A 21 40.09 22.22 -47.83
C ILE A 21 41.11 21.19 -48.33
N ASP A 22 42.29 21.15 -47.72
CA ASP A 22 43.37 20.21 -48.09
C ASP A 22 42.96 18.76 -47.79
N CYS A 23 42.38 18.49 -46.62
CA CYS A 23 41.85 17.19 -46.26
C CYS A 23 40.76 16.70 -47.23
N LEU A 24 39.76 17.55 -47.52
CA LEU A 24 38.68 17.23 -48.47
C LEU A 24 39.21 17.00 -49.89
N SER A 25 40.17 17.82 -50.33
CA SER A 25 40.78 17.68 -51.65
C SER A 25 41.53 16.35 -51.79
N LYS A 26 42.30 15.96 -50.77
CA LYS A 26 42.98 14.65 -50.73
C LYS A 26 42.00 13.47 -50.77
N ALA A 27 40.87 13.57 -50.06
CA ALA A 27 39.84 12.54 -50.07
C ALA A 27 39.17 12.37 -51.44
N LEU A 28 38.86 13.49 -52.11
CA LEU A 28 38.29 13.49 -53.47
C LEU A 28 39.28 12.98 -54.51
N ILE A 29 40.56 13.33 -54.39
CA ILE A 29 41.62 12.83 -55.29
C ILE A 29 41.76 11.30 -55.16
N ARG A 30 41.76 10.75 -53.94
CA ARG A 30 41.78 9.30 -53.72
C ARG A 30 40.56 8.62 -54.35
N LEU A 31 39.36 9.16 -54.14
CA LEU A 31 38.13 8.62 -54.77
C LEU A 31 38.22 8.65 -56.31
N TYR A 32 38.82 9.69 -56.88
CA TYR A 32 39.03 9.81 -58.33
C TYR A 32 40.04 8.79 -58.86
N GLN A 33 41.06 8.45 -58.09
CA GLN A 33 42.11 7.48 -58.47
C GLN A 33 41.67 6.02 -58.39
N GLU A 34 40.54 5.73 -57.74
CA GLU A 34 40.07 4.36 -57.58
C GLU A 34 39.57 3.74 -58.89
N ASP A 35 40.16 2.61 -59.28
CA ASP A 35 39.86 1.90 -60.54
C ASP A 35 38.45 1.32 -60.58
N GLN A 36 37.96 0.81 -59.43
CA GLN A 36 36.55 0.45 -59.24
C GLN A 36 35.89 1.49 -58.33
N LYS A 37 34.94 2.25 -58.89
CA LYS A 37 34.24 3.28 -58.11
C LYS A 37 33.34 2.62 -57.06
N PRO A 38 33.42 3.05 -55.78
CA PRO A 38 32.55 2.53 -54.74
C PRO A 38 31.10 2.96 -54.99
N ASP A 39 30.15 2.10 -54.64
CA ASP A 39 28.70 2.36 -54.78
C ASP A 39 28.23 3.53 -53.90
N ASP A 40 28.93 3.80 -52.78
CA ASP A 40 28.70 4.93 -51.88
C ASP A 40 29.97 5.79 -51.74
N ALA A 41 30.07 6.82 -52.59
CA ALA A 41 31.17 7.79 -52.57
C ALA A 41 31.27 8.59 -51.26
N CYS A 42 30.14 8.84 -50.59
CA CYS A 42 30.10 9.60 -49.34
C CYS A 42 30.69 8.77 -48.18
N LYS A 43 30.40 7.47 -48.12
CA LYS A 43 31.02 6.54 -47.17
C LYS A 43 32.53 6.43 -47.37
N PHE A 44 32.99 6.36 -48.62
CA PHE A 44 34.43 6.34 -48.95
C PHE A 44 35.13 7.62 -48.49
N ILE A 45 34.59 8.80 -48.82
CA ILE A 45 35.17 10.09 -48.41
C ILE A 45 35.24 10.20 -46.88
N ARG A 46 34.20 9.77 -46.17
CA ARG A 46 34.15 9.76 -44.70
C ARG A 46 35.26 8.89 -44.09
N GLN A 47 35.52 7.71 -44.65
CA GLN A 47 36.63 6.84 -44.21
C GLN A 47 38.01 7.45 -44.49
N VAL A 48 38.19 8.10 -45.64
CA VAL A 48 39.48 8.73 -45.98
C VAL A 48 39.77 9.96 -45.12
N LEU A 49 38.73 10.71 -44.74
CA LEU A 49 38.86 11.87 -43.86
C LEU A 49 39.09 11.50 -42.40
N CYS A 50 38.72 10.28 -41.99
CA CYS A 50 38.89 9.79 -40.63
C CYS A 50 39.29 8.31 -40.69
N GLU A 51 40.61 8.08 -40.77
CA GLU A 51 41.21 6.73 -40.91
C GLU A 51 40.81 5.77 -39.77
N ASN A 52 40.42 6.31 -38.62
CA ASN A 52 39.97 5.56 -37.43
C ASN A 52 38.46 5.72 -37.15
N CYS A 53 37.65 6.18 -38.11
CA CYS A 53 36.20 6.31 -37.91
C CYS A 53 35.58 4.91 -37.86
N PRO A 54 34.81 4.58 -36.81
CA PRO A 54 34.11 3.31 -36.79
C PRO A 54 33.15 3.22 -37.98
N THR A 55 33.13 2.07 -38.64
CA THR A 55 32.18 1.78 -39.72
C THR A 55 30.76 1.75 -39.18
N ASP A 56 29.76 1.94 -40.05
CA ASP A 56 28.35 1.86 -39.64
C ASP A 56 28.03 0.48 -38.99
N GLU A 57 28.70 -0.58 -39.44
CA GLU A 57 28.66 -1.92 -38.82
C GLU A 57 29.29 -1.94 -37.42
N GLN A 58 30.47 -1.35 -37.24
CA GLN A 58 31.13 -1.25 -35.92
C GLN A 58 30.33 -0.40 -34.94
N VAL A 59 29.67 0.66 -35.41
CA VAL A 59 28.75 1.46 -34.58
C VAL A 59 27.53 0.63 -34.19
N ALA A 60 26.94 -0.12 -35.11
CA ALA A 60 25.80 -0.99 -34.81
C ALA A 60 26.15 -2.11 -33.82
N GLU A 61 27.32 -2.74 -33.98
CA GLU A 61 27.84 -3.75 -33.06
C GLU A 61 28.09 -3.13 -31.66
N SER A 62 28.77 -1.98 -31.60
CA SER A 62 29.00 -1.26 -30.34
C SER A 62 27.69 -0.86 -29.66
N MET A 63 26.67 -0.46 -30.43
CA MET A 63 25.34 -0.15 -29.89
C MET A 63 24.65 -1.40 -29.35
N ALA A 64 24.73 -2.53 -30.03
CA ALA A 64 24.18 -3.80 -29.57
C ALA A 64 24.87 -4.30 -28.29
N GLU A 65 26.20 -4.24 -28.25
CA GLU A 65 27.00 -4.53 -27.05
C GLU A 65 26.62 -3.60 -25.89
N LEU A 66 26.44 -2.30 -26.16
CA LEU A 66 26.06 -1.32 -25.14
C LEU A 66 24.65 -1.58 -24.59
N VAL A 67 23.72 -2.02 -25.45
CA VAL A 67 22.39 -2.45 -25.00
C VAL A 67 22.48 -3.70 -24.13
N GLU A 68 23.27 -4.71 -24.51
CA GLU A 68 23.41 -5.94 -23.75
C GLU A 68 24.17 -5.74 -22.43
N ALA A 69 25.20 -4.90 -22.43
CA ALA A 69 25.92 -4.49 -21.24
C ALA A 69 25.00 -3.76 -20.26
N ARG A 70 24.14 -2.84 -20.74
CA ARG A 70 23.14 -2.16 -19.91
C ARG A 70 22.16 -3.14 -19.27
N LYS A 71 21.65 -4.12 -20.03
CA LYS A 71 20.77 -5.18 -19.48
C LYS A 71 21.50 -6.00 -18.41
N THR A 72 22.75 -6.36 -18.66
CA THR A 72 23.57 -7.12 -17.71
C THR A 72 23.83 -6.33 -16.42
N ILE A 73 24.13 -5.04 -16.53
CA ILE A 73 24.32 -4.15 -15.37
C ILE A 73 23.04 -4.09 -14.54
N GLN A 74 21.88 -3.86 -15.17
CA GLN A 74 20.59 -3.84 -14.48
C GLN A 74 20.31 -5.15 -13.73
N ARG A 75 20.58 -6.30 -14.36
CA ARG A 75 20.44 -7.61 -13.72
C ARG A 75 21.38 -7.75 -12.52
N LEU A 76 22.66 -7.42 -12.67
CA LEU A 76 23.64 -7.53 -11.59
C LEU A 76 23.35 -6.57 -10.43
N GLU A 77 22.88 -5.36 -10.71
CA GLU A 77 22.45 -4.40 -9.68
C GLU A 77 21.25 -4.93 -8.91
N ARG A 78 20.30 -5.56 -9.61
CA ARG A 78 19.17 -6.24 -9.00
C ARG A 78 19.61 -7.43 -8.15
N ASP A 79 20.46 -8.33 -8.66
CA ASP A 79 21.00 -9.47 -7.92
C ASP A 79 21.76 -9.02 -6.66
N LYS A 80 22.59 -7.97 -6.78
CA LYS A 80 23.31 -7.37 -5.65
C LYS A 80 22.35 -6.84 -4.59
N ARG A 81 21.29 -6.14 -4.99
CA ARG A 81 20.24 -5.65 -4.08
C ARG A 81 19.51 -6.82 -3.41
N GLY A 82 19.18 -7.83 -4.19
CA GLY A 82 18.66 -9.14 -3.78
C GLY A 82 19.45 -9.73 -2.62
N LEU A 83 20.74 -9.95 -2.88
CA LEU A 83 21.67 -10.53 -1.93
C LEU A 83 21.81 -9.68 -0.66
N LEU A 84 21.99 -8.36 -0.78
CA LEU A 84 22.11 -7.47 0.38
C LEU A 84 20.87 -7.54 1.29
N LEU A 85 19.68 -7.54 0.71
CA LEU A 85 18.42 -7.65 1.46
C LEU A 85 18.13 -9.07 1.97
N SER A 86 18.82 -10.09 1.44
CA SER A 86 18.73 -11.47 1.92
C SER A 86 19.59 -11.73 3.16
N VAL A 87 20.63 -10.91 3.40
CA VAL A 87 21.48 -11.02 4.59
C VAL A 87 20.65 -10.75 5.84
N ARG A 88 20.57 -11.75 6.71
CA ARG A 88 19.86 -11.65 8.00
C ARG A 88 20.85 -11.46 9.14
N ARG A 89 20.37 -10.75 10.17
CA ARG A 89 21.09 -10.62 11.45
C ARG A 89 21.39 -12.00 12.02
N SER A 90 22.57 -12.14 12.60
CA SER A 90 22.90 -13.28 13.45
C SER A 90 22.01 -13.28 14.69
N ALA A 91 21.90 -14.43 15.38
CA ALA A 91 21.13 -14.50 16.62
C ALA A 91 21.63 -13.48 17.67
N SER A 92 22.95 -13.28 17.75
CA SER A 92 23.53 -12.28 18.67
C SER A 92 23.11 -10.86 18.33
N GLU A 93 23.11 -10.49 17.04
CA GLU A 93 22.70 -9.15 16.60
C GLU A 93 21.20 -8.93 16.78
N THR A 94 20.38 -9.96 16.50
CA THR A 94 18.94 -9.93 16.75
C THR A 94 18.65 -9.72 18.23
N ASN A 95 19.29 -10.49 19.11
CA ASN A 95 19.08 -10.39 20.54
C ASN A 95 19.56 -9.03 21.08
N LEU A 96 20.72 -8.54 20.63
CA LEU A 96 21.19 -7.21 21.01
C LEU A 96 20.19 -6.11 20.63
N ALA A 97 19.68 -6.13 19.38
CA ALA A 97 18.70 -5.16 18.93
C ALA A 97 17.37 -5.23 19.71
N LEU A 98 16.94 -6.43 20.09
CA LEU A 98 15.77 -6.62 20.95
C LEU A 98 15.99 -6.03 22.35
N GLU A 99 17.14 -6.30 22.97
CA GLU A 99 17.49 -5.82 24.32
C GLU A 99 17.61 -4.29 24.36
N GLU A 100 18.29 -3.70 23.36
CA GLU A 100 18.43 -2.24 23.23
C GLU A 100 17.07 -1.58 22.97
N GLY A 101 16.28 -2.14 22.03
CA GLY A 101 14.97 -1.62 21.69
C GLY A 101 13.98 -1.71 22.85
N PHE A 102 13.97 -2.83 23.59
CA PHE A 102 13.14 -3.03 24.77
C PHE A 102 13.52 -2.07 25.91
N SER A 103 14.82 -1.91 26.18
CA SER A 103 15.28 -0.99 27.23
C SER A 103 14.84 0.43 26.93
N SER A 104 15.06 0.89 25.70
CA SER A 104 14.62 2.22 25.26
C SER A 104 13.08 2.39 25.24
N LEU A 105 12.31 1.33 24.92
CA LEU A 105 10.85 1.37 24.94
C LEU A 105 10.31 1.48 26.37
N SER A 106 10.94 0.78 27.31
CA SER A 106 10.53 0.73 28.71
C SER A 106 10.78 2.05 29.44
N GLU A 107 11.84 2.78 29.06
CA GLU A 107 12.20 4.09 29.60
C GLU A 107 11.35 5.25 29.05
N ASP A 108 10.70 5.07 27.90
CA ASP A 108 9.92 6.12 27.26
C ASP A 108 8.51 6.23 27.88
N GLU A 109 8.36 7.08 28.90
CA GLU A 109 7.07 7.36 29.55
C GLU A 109 5.98 7.88 28.60
N GLY A 110 6.35 8.51 27.47
CA GLY A 110 5.40 9.05 26.50
C GLY A 110 4.78 8.02 25.56
N CYS A 111 5.38 6.83 25.46
CA CYS A 111 4.86 5.75 24.61
C CYS A 111 3.68 5.04 25.30
N ASN A 112 2.54 4.96 24.59
CA ASN A 112 1.32 4.25 25.02
C ASN A 112 0.95 3.09 24.06
N SER A 113 1.94 2.59 23.30
CA SER A 113 1.71 1.50 22.35
C SER A 113 1.28 0.22 23.06
N LEU A 114 0.41 -0.56 22.41
CA LEU A 114 0.05 -1.89 22.92
C LEU A 114 1.28 -2.79 23.05
N LEU A 115 2.27 -2.69 22.13
CA LEU A 115 3.55 -3.39 22.26
C LEU A 115 4.22 -3.12 23.62
N LYS A 116 4.37 -1.86 24.02
CA LYS A 116 5.01 -1.51 25.31
C LYS A 116 4.25 -2.08 26.49
N LYS A 117 2.91 -2.08 26.42
CA LYS A 117 2.05 -2.58 27.49
C LYS A 117 2.22 -4.08 27.72
N HIS A 118 2.38 -4.85 26.64
CA HIS A 118 2.32 -6.33 26.68
C HIS A 118 3.68 -7.02 26.54
N LEU A 119 4.69 -6.37 25.96
CA LEU A 119 6.04 -6.91 25.96
C LEU A 119 6.70 -6.65 27.32
N THR A 120 6.70 -7.66 28.19
CA THR A 120 7.42 -7.61 29.48
C THR A 120 8.84 -8.15 29.36
N ARG A 121 9.67 -7.93 30.39
CA ARG A 121 11.03 -8.49 30.44
C ARG A 121 11.00 -10.02 30.38
N GLU A 122 10.08 -10.64 31.14
CA GLU A 122 9.90 -12.08 31.19
C GLU A 122 9.51 -12.64 29.81
N LEU A 123 8.58 -11.95 29.14
CA LEU A 123 8.13 -12.34 27.80
C LEU A 123 9.24 -12.19 26.75
N LEU A 124 10.04 -11.12 26.85
CA LEU A 124 11.19 -10.95 25.97
C LEU A 124 12.20 -12.09 26.15
N ASP A 125 12.53 -12.45 27.39
CA ASP A 125 13.47 -13.52 27.70
C ASP A 125 12.97 -14.89 27.22
N GLU A 126 11.66 -15.13 27.28
CA GLU A 126 11.03 -16.34 26.74
C GLU A 126 11.09 -16.40 25.21
N LEU A 127 10.79 -15.29 24.53
CA LEU A 127 10.53 -15.29 23.08
C LEU A 127 11.74 -14.89 22.21
N LYS A 128 12.79 -14.27 22.76
CA LYS A 128 13.89 -13.69 21.96
C LYS A 128 14.65 -14.70 21.10
N ASP A 129 14.79 -15.93 21.57
CA ASP A 129 15.47 -17.00 20.84
C ASP A 129 14.52 -17.84 19.96
N ALA A 130 13.20 -17.64 20.08
CA ALA A 130 12.20 -18.39 19.34
C ALA A 130 12.20 -18.00 17.85
N LYS A 131 11.96 -19.00 17.00
CA LYS A 131 11.88 -18.83 15.54
C LYS A 131 10.74 -19.62 14.97
N THR A 132 10.07 -19.05 13.97
CA THR A 132 9.02 -19.76 13.24
C THR A 132 9.61 -20.94 12.45
N PRO A 133 8.87 -22.05 12.29
CA PRO A 133 9.42 -23.27 11.71
C PRO A 133 9.74 -23.13 10.21
N ALA A 134 8.84 -22.52 9.43
CA ALA A 134 8.94 -22.44 7.98
C ALA A 134 9.90 -21.33 7.52
N HIS A 135 9.69 -20.10 8.00
CA HIS A 135 10.41 -18.93 7.48
C HIS A 135 11.51 -18.42 8.41
N LYS A 136 11.69 -19.03 9.58
CA LYS A 136 12.69 -18.63 10.59
C LYS A 136 12.55 -17.16 11.00
N SER A 137 11.32 -16.66 11.05
CA SER A 137 10.99 -15.33 11.57
C SER A 137 11.28 -15.29 13.06
N THR A 138 11.79 -14.15 13.50
CA THR A 138 12.17 -13.87 14.89
C THR A 138 11.16 -12.92 15.53
N LEU A 139 11.22 -12.78 16.86
CA LEU A 139 10.44 -11.76 17.57
C LEU A 139 10.75 -10.37 17.03
N LEU A 140 12.03 -10.08 16.74
CA LEU A 140 12.47 -8.80 16.19
C LEU A 140 11.76 -8.45 14.90
N ASP A 141 11.64 -9.41 13.96
CA ASP A 141 10.91 -9.19 12.70
C ASP A 141 9.45 -8.76 12.95
N CYS A 142 8.89 -9.10 14.13
CA CYS A 142 7.52 -8.78 14.49
C CYS A 142 7.36 -7.45 15.26
N VAL A 143 8.36 -7.04 16.05
CA VAL A 143 8.25 -5.89 16.97
C VAL A 143 9.06 -4.67 16.54
N GLN A 144 9.95 -4.81 15.54
CA GLN A 144 10.92 -3.78 15.17
C GLN A 144 10.26 -2.41 14.88
N SER A 145 9.10 -2.38 14.21
CA SER A 145 8.37 -1.13 13.97
C SER A 145 8.00 -0.39 15.26
N GLY A 146 7.45 -1.08 16.26
CA GLY A 146 7.09 -0.46 17.54
C GLY A 146 8.29 -0.17 18.45
N LEU A 147 9.39 -0.93 18.30
CA LEU A 147 10.65 -0.64 18.98
C LEU A 147 11.31 0.65 18.45
N THR A 148 11.03 1.07 17.22
CA THR A 148 11.59 2.29 16.62
C THR A 148 10.61 3.46 16.66
N HIS A 149 9.33 3.22 16.37
CA HIS A 149 8.30 4.27 16.29
C HIS A 149 7.42 4.30 17.54
N ARG A 150 7.76 5.17 18.47
CA ARG A 150 7.14 5.31 19.81
C ARG A 150 5.70 5.79 19.80
N ASP A 151 5.28 6.41 18.71
CA ASP A 151 3.93 6.89 18.45
C ASP A 151 3.03 5.84 17.76
N SER A 152 3.49 4.60 17.64
CA SER A 152 2.66 3.48 17.21
C SER A 152 1.52 3.24 18.20
N HIS A 153 0.28 3.09 17.73
CA HIS A 153 -0.82 2.63 18.59
C HIS A 153 -0.65 1.15 18.96
N VAL A 154 -0.31 0.28 18.00
CA VAL A 154 -0.13 -1.17 18.22
C VAL A 154 1.35 -1.54 18.29
N GLY A 155 2.11 -1.29 17.21
CA GLY A 155 3.57 -1.47 17.18
C GLY A 155 4.07 -2.87 16.82
N VAL A 156 3.19 -3.80 16.45
CA VAL A 156 3.57 -5.16 16.04
C VAL A 156 2.98 -5.55 14.68
N TYR A 157 3.70 -6.41 13.98
CA TYR A 157 3.27 -7.05 12.74
C TYR A 157 3.69 -8.52 12.76
N ALA A 158 2.93 -9.42 12.14
CA ALA A 158 3.36 -10.82 12.00
C ALA A 158 4.33 -10.94 10.82
N ALA A 159 5.49 -11.56 11.00
CA ALA A 159 6.46 -11.73 9.90
C ALA A 159 6.11 -12.91 8.95
N ASP A 160 5.37 -13.89 9.44
CA ASP A 160 4.75 -14.97 8.66
C ASP A 160 3.48 -15.49 9.36
N PRO A 161 2.63 -16.30 8.70
CA PRO A 161 1.40 -16.82 9.29
C PRO A 161 1.58 -17.54 10.63
N THR A 162 2.67 -18.30 10.80
CA THR A 162 2.93 -19.07 12.02
C THR A 162 3.45 -18.22 13.19
N ALA A 163 3.85 -16.97 12.93
CA ALA A 163 4.26 -16.02 13.97
C ALA A 163 3.13 -15.75 14.98
N TYR A 164 1.87 -15.76 14.55
CA TYR A 164 0.72 -15.63 15.46
C TYR A 164 0.63 -16.76 16.49
N GLY A 165 1.10 -17.97 16.15
CA GLY A 165 1.16 -19.11 17.06
C GLY A 165 2.44 -19.13 17.90
N VAL A 166 3.60 -18.91 17.28
CA VAL A 166 4.90 -18.98 17.97
C VAL A 166 5.07 -17.85 18.98
N PHE A 167 4.60 -16.65 18.66
CA PHE A 167 4.64 -15.48 19.54
C PHE A 167 3.27 -15.16 20.14
N ALA A 168 2.40 -16.17 20.31
CA ALA A 168 1.03 -16.01 20.80
C ALA A 168 0.97 -15.32 22.17
N ALA A 169 1.94 -15.55 23.04
CA ALA A 169 2.03 -14.90 24.35
C ALA A 169 2.12 -13.36 24.25
N LEU A 170 2.64 -12.82 23.14
CA LEU A 170 2.59 -11.39 22.82
C LEU A 170 1.33 -11.04 22.01
N PHE A 171 1.03 -11.77 20.94
CA PHE A 171 -0.06 -11.42 20.02
C PHE A 171 -1.46 -11.55 20.62
N ALA A 172 -1.73 -12.60 21.40
CA ALA A 172 -3.06 -12.86 21.92
C ALA A 172 -3.62 -11.71 22.79
N PRO A 173 -2.90 -11.20 23.82
CA PRO A 173 -3.43 -10.11 24.64
C PRO A 173 -3.53 -8.78 23.85
N LEU A 174 -2.65 -8.56 22.86
CA LEU A 174 -2.74 -7.42 21.94
C LEU A 174 -4.02 -7.47 21.08
N ILE A 175 -4.32 -8.64 20.54
CA ILE A 175 -5.50 -8.89 19.71
C ILE A 175 -6.77 -8.73 20.55
N GLU A 176 -6.79 -9.29 21.76
CA GLU A 176 -7.93 -9.21 22.68
C GLU A 176 -8.23 -7.76 23.09
N GLU A 177 -7.20 -6.98 23.40
CA GLU A 177 -7.36 -5.57 23.76
C GLU A 177 -7.79 -4.71 22.57
N TYR A 178 -7.19 -4.90 21.39
CA TYR A 178 -7.52 -4.11 20.21
C TYR A 178 -8.93 -4.40 19.67
N HIS A 179 -9.31 -5.67 19.59
CA HIS A 179 -10.61 -6.10 19.06
C HIS A 179 -11.72 -6.13 20.13
N ALA A 180 -11.40 -5.72 21.36
CA ALA A 180 -12.33 -5.49 22.47
C ALA A 180 -13.32 -6.66 22.67
N GLY A 181 -12.79 -7.81 23.12
CA GLY A 181 -13.61 -8.98 23.49
C GLY A 181 -13.46 -10.19 22.56
N PHE A 182 -12.33 -10.32 21.86
CA PHE A 182 -11.92 -11.56 21.20
C PHE A 182 -10.83 -12.25 22.04
N GLY A 183 -11.26 -13.04 23.01
CA GLY A 183 -10.41 -13.73 23.96
C GLY A 183 -9.60 -14.89 23.35
N LYS A 184 -8.81 -15.53 24.20
CA LYS A 184 -7.97 -16.68 23.80
C LYS A 184 -8.78 -17.88 23.28
N ASP A 185 -9.99 -18.09 23.80
CA ASP A 185 -10.84 -19.25 23.50
C ASP A 185 -11.90 -18.94 22.42
N ASP A 186 -12.00 -17.68 22.00
CA ASP A 186 -12.92 -17.27 20.94
C ASP A 186 -12.41 -17.71 19.57
N GLN A 187 -13.35 -17.91 18.65
CA GLN A 187 -13.08 -18.37 17.29
C GLN A 187 -13.77 -17.47 16.27
N GLN A 188 -13.05 -17.09 15.22
CA GLN A 188 -13.64 -16.37 14.09
C GLN A 188 -14.67 -17.28 13.40
N PRO A 189 -15.92 -16.82 13.20
CA PRO A 189 -16.92 -17.60 12.50
C PRO A 189 -16.50 -17.97 11.08
N ALA A 190 -17.16 -18.99 10.52
CA ALA A 190 -17.01 -19.31 9.11
C ALA A 190 -17.33 -18.08 8.25
N LEU A 191 -16.66 -17.98 7.10
CA LEU A 191 -16.93 -16.91 6.14
C LEU A 191 -18.42 -16.94 5.77
N SER A 192 -19.07 -15.78 5.84
CA SER A 192 -20.47 -15.63 5.48
C SER A 192 -20.71 -14.25 4.89
N TRP A 193 -21.00 -14.22 3.59
CA TRP A 193 -21.34 -13.00 2.86
C TRP A 193 -22.76 -12.51 3.15
N GLY A 194 -23.64 -13.37 3.68
CA GLY A 194 -25.07 -13.05 3.77
C GLY A 194 -25.67 -12.68 2.42
N GLU A 195 -26.76 -11.91 2.43
CA GLU A 195 -27.43 -11.45 1.22
C GLU A 195 -27.25 -9.94 1.07
N ALA A 196 -26.60 -9.49 0.00
CA ALA A 196 -26.35 -8.05 -0.21
C ALA A 196 -27.64 -7.22 -0.26
N THR A 197 -28.76 -7.81 -0.67
CA THR A 197 -30.09 -7.16 -0.71
C THR A 197 -30.66 -6.83 0.67
N GLU A 198 -30.16 -7.47 1.74
CA GLU A 198 -30.54 -7.14 3.12
C GLU A 198 -29.83 -5.88 3.65
N LEU A 199 -28.80 -5.40 2.94
CA LEU A 199 -28.12 -4.15 3.26
C LEU A 199 -28.88 -2.98 2.66
N GLU A 200 -29.81 -2.44 3.44
CA GLU A 200 -30.57 -1.25 3.05
C GLU A 200 -29.66 -0.02 2.85
N ASN A 201 -29.97 0.78 1.84
CA ASN A 201 -29.30 2.05 1.60
C ASN A 201 -29.52 3.00 2.81
N PRO A 202 -28.46 3.45 3.50
CA PRO A 202 -28.57 4.30 4.68
C PRO A 202 -28.99 5.75 4.36
N ASP A 203 -28.85 6.19 3.10
CA ASP A 203 -29.22 7.54 2.63
C ASP A 203 -29.92 7.47 1.26
N PRO A 204 -31.18 7.03 1.21
CA PRO A 204 -31.93 6.92 -0.05
C PRO A 204 -32.15 8.26 -0.76
N GLU A 205 -32.17 9.36 0.00
CA GLU A 205 -32.34 10.71 -0.54
C GLU A 205 -31.02 11.32 -1.08
N GLY A 206 -29.87 10.72 -0.75
CA GLY A 206 -28.54 11.16 -1.20
C GLY A 206 -28.13 12.52 -0.65
N GLN A 207 -28.56 12.85 0.57
CA GLN A 207 -28.33 14.17 1.19
C GLN A 207 -27.04 14.25 2.00
N TYR A 208 -26.58 13.13 2.57
CA TYR A 208 -25.51 13.08 3.56
C TYR A 208 -24.30 12.30 3.07
N VAL A 209 -24.51 11.12 2.50
CA VAL A 209 -23.45 10.20 2.08
C VAL A 209 -22.92 10.60 0.70
N VAL A 210 -21.62 10.84 0.63
CA VAL A 210 -20.89 11.23 -0.58
C VAL A 210 -20.46 10.01 -1.38
N SER A 211 -19.87 9.01 -0.71
CA SER A 211 -19.37 7.80 -1.37
C SER A 211 -19.31 6.63 -0.39
N THR A 212 -19.45 5.42 -0.92
CA THR A 212 -19.40 4.17 -0.15
C THR A 212 -18.26 3.29 -0.64
N ARG A 213 -17.56 2.64 0.29
CA ARG A 213 -16.38 1.82 0.00
C ARG A 213 -16.30 0.60 0.92
N VAL A 214 -16.08 -0.57 0.34
CA VAL A 214 -15.77 -1.80 1.08
C VAL A 214 -14.39 -2.29 0.65
N ARG A 215 -13.53 -2.60 1.63
CA ARG A 215 -12.25 -3.26 1.36
C ARG A 215 -12.01 -4.46 2.25
N CYS A 216 -11.23 -5.40 1.77
CA CYS A 216 -10.61 -6.44 2.59
C CYS A 216 -9.14 -6.62 2.25
N ALA A 217 -8.38 -7.17 3.19
CA ALA A 217 -7.04 -7.70 2.96
C ALA A 217 -7.07 -9.23 2.81
N ARG A 218 -6.22 -9.77 1.95
CA ARG A 218 -5.99 -11.22 1.81
C ARG A 218 -4.51 -11.50 1.62
N SER A 219 -4.05 -12.55 2.29
CA SER A 219 -2.71 -13.08 2.10
C SER A 219 -2.78 -14.41 1.36
N VAL A 220 -1.92 -14.57 0.37
CA VAL A 220 -1.83 -15.79 -0.46
C VAL A 220 -1.22 -16.94 0.34
N GLU A 221 -1.88 -18.10 0.32
CA GLU A 221 -1.40 -19.31 0.99
C GLU A 221 -0.04 -19.77 0.42
N GLY A 222 0.84 -20.25 1.30
CA GLY A 222 2.18 -20.72 0.94
C GLY A 222 3.26 -19.64 0.90
N TYR A 223 2.90 -18.37 1.09
CA TYR A 223 3.84 -17.25 1.19
C TYR A 223 3.91 -16.71 2.62
N PRO A 224 5.09 -16.28 3.10
CA PRO A 224 5.15 -15.50 4.31
C PRO A 224 4.66 -14.08 4.05
N PHE A 225 4.55 -13.26 5.09
CA PHE A 225 4.33 -11.83 4.92
C PHE A 225 5.61 -11.12 4.44
N HIS A 226 5.46 -9.85 4.06
CA HIS A 226 6.50 -9.01 3.47
C HIS A 226 7.91 -9.05 4.12
N PRO A 227 8.06 -9.09 5.46
CA PRO A 227 9.39 -9.08 6.10
C PRO A 227 10.25 -10.28 5.71
N ARG A 228 9.61 -11.40 5.35
CA ARG A 228 10.27 -12.66 4.97
C ARG A 228 10.16 -13.02 3.50
N MET A 229 9.30 -12.33 2.75
CA MET A 229 9.22 -12.51 1.30
C MET A 229 10.56 -12.22 0.61
N GLN A 230 10.85 -12.95 -0.46
CA GLN A 230 11.95 -12.70 -1.39
C GLN A 230 11.43 -12.03 -2.67
N GLU A 231 12.33 -11.42 -3.45
CA GLU A 231 11.96 -10.61 -4.62
C GLU A 231 11.17 -11.40 -5.67
N ASP A 232 11.57 -12.64 -5.94
CA ASP A 232 10.86 -13.58 -6.83
C ASP A 232 9.42 -13.85 -6.35
N GLN A 233 9.22 -14.00 -5.04
CA GLN A 233 7.89 -14.22 -4.47
C GLN A 233 6.94 -13.03 -4.68
N TYR A 234 7.45 -11.79 -4.71
CA TYR A 234 6.63 -10.63 -5.08
C TYR A 234 6.13 -10.74 -6.51
N GLU A 235 7.00 -11.14 -7.43
CA GLU A 235 6.66 -11.33 -8.84
C GLU A 235 5.72 -12.51 -9.07
N GLU A 236 5.92 -13.62 -8.34
CA GLU A 236 5.00 -14.76 -8.38
C GLU A 236 3.58 -14.38 -7.95
N ILE A 237 3.43 -13.61 -6.87
CA ILE A 237 2.11 -13.12 -6.43
C ILE A 237 1.49 -12.22 -7.50
N TYR A 238 2.28 -11.30 -8.07
CA TYR A 238 1.82 -10.46 -9.18
C TYR A 238 1.33 -11.30 -10.36
N GLU A 239 2.06 -12.34 -10.75
CA GLU A 239 1.71 -13.22 -11.86
C GLU A 239 0.43 -14.04 -11.60
N LYS A 240 0.24 -14.51 -10.36
CA LYS A 240 -1.01 -15.14 -9.93
C LYS A 240 -2.18 -14.17 -10.02
N VAL A 241 -2.02 -12.93 -9.54
CA VAL A 241 -3.05 -11.90 -9.64
C VAL A 241 -3.34 -11.56 -11.10
N ARG A 242 -2.32 -11.40 -11.94
CA ARG A 242 -2.45 -11.14 -13.39
C ARG A 242 -3.32 -12.19 -14.08
N SER A 243 -3.12 -13.46 -13.73
CA SER A 243 -3.93 -14.57 -14.26
C SER A 243 -5.36 -14.53 -13.68
N ALA A 244 -5.50 -14.29 -12.38
CA ALA A 244 -6.80 -14.29 -11.70
C ALA A 244 -7.74 -13.17 -12.17
N VAL A 245 -7.21 -11.98 -12.46
CA VAL A 245 -8.03 -10.84 -12.90
C VAL A 245 -8.56 -10.98 -14.33
N GLN A 246 -7.97 -11.88 -15.15
CA GLN A 246 -8.48 -12.16 -16.50
C GLN A 246 -9.81 -12.92 -16.48
N GLU A 247 -10.09 -13.65 -15.40
CA GLU A 247 -11.33 -14.40 -15.20
C GLU A 247 -12.47 -13.54 -14.62
N LEU A 248 -12.22 -12.26 -14.37
CA LEU A 248 -13.24 -11.33 -13.88
C LEU A 248 -14.38 -11.18 -14.90
N PRO A 249 -15.65 -11.12 -14.42
CA PRO A 249 -16.80 -10.92 -15.30
C PRO A 249 -16.75 -9.55 -16.00
N ASP A 250 -17.57 -9.39 -17.03
CA ASP A 250 -17.55 -8.20 -17.91
C ASP A 250 -17.60 -6.86 -17.15
N GLU A 251 -18.41 -6.75 -16.08
CA GLU A 251 -18.50 -5.54 -15.23
C GLU A 251 -17.18 -5.19 -14.52
N LEU A 252 -16.36 -6.19 -14.24
CA LEU A 252 -15.11 -6.06 -13.48
C LEU A 252 -13.85 -6.16 -14.34
N ARG A 253 -14.02 -6.20 -15.67
CA ARG A 253 -12.88 -6.13 -16.59
C ARG A 253 -12.12 -4.83 -16.43
N GLY A 254 -10.81 -4.94 -16.58
CA GLY A 254 -9.90 -3.86 -16.26
C GLY A 254 -8.46 -4.15 -16.64
N GLU A 255 -7.59 -3.25 -16.19
CA GLU A 255 -6.16 -3.30 -16.47
C GLU A 255 -5.37 -3.46 -15.18
N LEU A 256 -4.34 -4.30 -15.22
CA LEU A 256 -3.36 -4.47 -14.15
C LEU A 256 -2.09 -3.70 -14.51
N HIS A 257 -1.79 -2.66 -13.73
CA HIS A 257 -0.61 -1.83 -13.93
C HIS A 257 0.47 -2.17 -12.90
N LEU A 258 1.64 -2.62 -13.38
CA LEU A 258 2.83 -2.78 -12.54
C LEU A 258 3.41 -1.41 -12.21
N LEU A 259 3.74 -1.16 -10.94
CA LEU A 259 4.19 0.15 -10.48
C LEU A 259 5.51 0.59 -11.13
N ASP A 260 6.41 -0.35 -11.41
CA ASP A 260 7.68 -0.09 -12.10
C ASP A 260 7.50 0.28 -13.59
N ALA A 261 6.38 -0.12 -14.19
CA ALA A 261 6.05 0.14 -15.59
C ALA A 261 5.20 1.40 -15.80
N LEU A 262 4.71 2.02 -14.72
CA LEU A 262 3.89 3.23 -14.79
C LEU A 262 4.76 4.45 -15.14
N ASP A 263 4.36 5.20 -16.17
CA ASP A 263 4.95 6.50 -16.43
C ASP A 263 4.59 7.52 -15.33
N GLY A 264 5.39 8.58 -15.23
CA GLY A 264 5.22 9.59 -14.18
C GLY A 264 3.86 10.29 -14.20
N SER A 265 3.30 10.55 -15.40
CA SER A 265 1.98 11.18 -15.54
C SER A 265 0.85 10.30 -15.02
N ARG A 266 0.85 9.02 -15.40
CA ARG A 266 -0.17 8.05 -14.99
C ARG A 266 -0.08 7.76 -13.51
N LYS A 267 1.14 7.64 -12.97
CA LYS A 267 1.34 7.50 -11.52
C LYS A 267 0.76 8.70 -10.76
N GLN A 268 1.01 9.92 -11.24
CA GLN A 268 0.47 11.13 -10.64
C GLN A 268 -1.07 11.19 -10.70
N GLU A 269 -1.67 10.84 -11.85
CA GLU A 269 -3.14 10.75 -12.00
C GLU A 269 -3.75 9.80 -10.98
N LEU A 270 -3.14 8.62 -10.79
CA LEU A 270 -3.63 7.60 -9.86
C LEU A 270 -3.48 8.03 -8.39
N ILE A 271 -2.46 8.81 -8.05
CA ILE A 271 -2.27 9.42 -6.72
C ILE A 271 -3.32 10.50 -6.47
N GLU A 272 -3.50 11.42 -7.42
CA GLU A 272 -4.46 12.53 -7.32
C GLU A 272 -5.91 12.05 -7.28
N SER A 273 -6.20 10.93 -7.95
CA SER A 273 -7.52 10.29 -7.92
C SER A 273 -7.72 9.36 -6.70
N HIS A 274 -6.77 9.33 -5.77
CA HIS A 274 -6.79 8.49 -4.56
C HIS A 274 -6.90 6.97 -4.81
N TYR A 275 -6.50 6.50 -5.99
CA TYR A 275 -6.52 5.07 -6.34
C TYR A 275 -5.23 4.36 -5.98
N LEU A 276 -4.08 5.03 -6.14
CA LEU A 276 -2.79 4.47 -5.78
C LEU A 276 -2.58 4.57 -4.27
N PHE A 277 -2.07 3.50 -3.67
CA PHE A 277 -1.60 3.53 -2.29
C PHE A 277 -0.43 4.51 -2.14
N LYS A 278 -0.31 5.10 -0.95
CA LYS A 278 0.81 6.01 -0.64
C LYS A 278 2.10 5.21 -0.61
N GLU A 279 3.18 5.80 -1.13
CA GLU A 279 4.49 5.16 -1.03
C GLU A 279 5.02 5.22 0.40
N CYS A 280 5.51 4.08 0.88
CA CYS A 280 6.42 3.95 2.02
C CYS A 280 6.00 4.69 3.30
N ASP A 281 4.98 4.17 3.98
CA ASP A 281 4.77 4.49 5.40
C ASP A 281 6.01 4.06 6.21
N ARG A 282 6.48 4.93 7.11
CA ARG A 282 7.62 4.66 8.00
C ARG A 282 7.41 3.40 8.85
N PHE A 283 6.18 3.14 9.29
CA PHE A 283 5.87 1.95 10.09
C PHE A 283 6.10 0.68 9.26
N LEU A 284 5.60 0.66 8.02
CA LEU A 284 5.79 -0.45 7.09
C LEU A 284 7.25 -0.60 6.65
N GLN A 285 7.97 0.53 6.49
CA GLN A 285 9.39 0.51 6.16
C GLN A 285 10.21 -0.15 7.27
N GLU A 286 9.98 0.24 8.52
CA GLU A 286 10.70 -0.32 9.66
C GLU A 286 10.29 -1.77 9.93
N ALA A 287 9.03 -2.12 9.71
CA ALA A 287 8.54 -3.49 9.70
C ALA A 287 9.09 -4.34 8.53
N GLN A 288 9.99 -3.82 7.69
CA GLN A 288 10.58 -4.51 6.55
C GLN A 288 9.56 -4.93 5.47
N ALA A 289 8.41 -4.26 5.38
CA ALA A 289 7.38 -4.56 4.39
C ALA A 289 7.71 -4.02 2.99
N ASN A 290 8.54 -2.98 2.92
CA ASN A 290 8.96 -2.34 1.67
C ASN A 290 10.23 -2.96 1.06
N ARG A 291 10.59 -4.19 1.45
CA ARG A 291 11.74 -4.90 0.86
C ARG A 291 11.51 -5.07 -0.64
N PHE A 292 12.58 -4.85 -1.42
CA PHE A 292 12.57 -4.94 -2.88
C PHE A 292 11.62 -3.99 -3.62
N PHE A 293 11.13 -2.91 -2.99
CA PHE A 293 10.24 -1.97 -3.66
C PHE A 293 10.85 -1.41 -4.97
N PRO A 294 10.11 -1.32 -6.10
CA PRO A 294 8.69 -1.63 -6.30
C PRO A 294 8.40 -3.04 -6.89
N ALA A 295 9.30 -4.02 -6.75
CA ALA A 295 9.14 -5.35 -7.36
C ALA A 295 7.80 -6.00 -7.01
N GLY A 296 7.06 -6.46 -8.03
CA GLY A 296 5.74 -7.09 -7.91
C GLY A 296 4.62 -6.20 -7.35
N ARG A 297 4.85 -4.89 -7.13
CA ARG A 297 3.79 -3.97 -6.69
C ARG A 297 2.96 -3.56 -7.87
N ALA A 298 1.64 -3.68 -7.75
CA ALA A 298 0.74 -3.37 -8.84
C ALA A 298 -0.61 -2.87 -8.34
N ILE A 299 -1.35 -2.26 -9.26
CA ILE A 299 -2.74 -1.85 -9.07
C ILE A 299 -3.58 -2.36 -10.23
N PHE A 300 -4.65 -3.07 -9.90
CA PHE A 300 -5.73 -3.39 -10.83
C PHE A 300 -6.84 -2.37 -10.70
N LEU A 301 -7.40 -1.93 -11.83
CA LEU A 301 -8.56 -1.05 -11.91
C LEU A 301 -9.50 -1.57 -12.99
N ASN A 302 -10.78 -1.76 -12.65
CA ASN A 302 -11.80 -1.96 -13.68
C ASN A 302 -12.04 -0.68 -14.50
N GLU A 303 -12.65 -0.82 -15.68
CA GLU A 303 -12.91 0.31 -16.60
C GLU A 303 -13.72 1.45 -15.92
N ALA A 304 -14.68 1.09 -15.07
CA ALA A 304 -15.52 2.03 -14.33
C ALA A 304 -14.84 2.64 -13.09
N LYS A 305 -13.63 2.19 -12.72
CA LYS A 305 -12.88 2.60 -11.51
C LYS A 305 -13.67 2.40 -10.20
N THR A 306 -14.54 1.38 -10.15
CA THR A 306 -15.39 1.01 -9.00
C THR A 306 -14.94 -0.29 -8.31
N PHE A 307 -13.98 -1.00 -8.89
CA PHE A 307 -13.34 -2.18 -8.33
C PHE A 307 -11.82 -2.11 -8.54
N LEU A 308 -11.07 -2.25 -7.44
CA LEU A 308 -9.62 -2.12 -7.42
C LEU A 308 -8.98 -3.27 -6.63
N VAL A 309 -7.77 -3.64 -7.04
CA VAL A 309 -6.93 -4.56 -6.26
C VAL A 309 -5.54 -3.94 -6.13
N TRP A 310 -5.10 -3.69 -4.91
CA TRP A 310 -3.69 -3.41 -4.65
C TRP A 310 -2.94 -4.71 -4.42
N VAL A 311 -1.77 -4.82 -5.05
CA VAL A 311 -0.93 -6.01 -5.00
C VAL A 311 0.38 -5.65 -4.30
N ASN A 312 0.73 -6.42 -3.26
CA ASN A 312 1.98 -6.33 -2.50
C ASN A 312 2.26 -4.95 -1.84
N GLU A 313 1.23 -4.34 -1.24
CA GLU A 313 1.37 -3.12 -0.45
C GLU A 313 1.66 -3.45 1.02
N GLU A 314 0.66 -3.37 1.92
CA GLU A 314 0.77 -3.81 3.31
C GLU A 314 0.48 -5.31 3.45
N ASP A 315 -0.53 -5.80 2.72
CA ASP A 315 -0.90 -7.20 2.56
C ASP A 315 -0.70 -7.63 1.10
N HIS A 316 -0.69 -8.94 0.82
CA HIS A 316 -0.45 -9.42 -0.54
C HIS A 316 -1.50 -8.88 -1.51
N LEU A 317 -2.77 -8.89 -1.10
CA LEU A 317 -3.88 -8.30 -1.82
C LEU A 317 -4.70 -7.41 -0.89
N ARG A 318 -5.07 -6.23 -1.39
CA ARG A 318 -6.17 -5.42 -0.84
C ARG A 318 -7.23 -5.24 -1.92
N VAL A 319 -8.36 -5.91 -1.75
CA VAL A 319 -9.49 -5.88 -2.69
C VAL A 319 -10.46 -4.81 -2.24
N ILE A 320 -10.88 -3.95 -3.16
CA ILE A 320 -11.64 -2.75 -2.87
C ILE A 320 -12.80 -2.66 -3.87
N SER A 321 -14.01 -2.39 -3.39
CA SER A 321 -15.07 -1.84 -4.24
C SER A 321 -15.57 -0.52 -3.66
N MET A 322 -15.86 0.43 -4.54
CA MET A 322 -16.33 1.75 -4.17
C MET A 322 -17.16 2.39 -5.27
N GLN A 323 -18.04 3.32 -4.88
CA GLN A 323 -18.76 4.21 -5.79
C GLN A 323 -19.27 5.44 -5.03
N ASP A 324 -19.71 6.44 -5.78
CA ASP A 324 -20.41 7.60 -5.23
C ASP A 324 -21.82 7.22 -4.74
N GLY A 325 -22.30 7.95 -3.73
CA GLY A 325 -23.58 7.70 -3.07
C GLY A 325 -23.55 6.57 -2.06
N ALA A 326 -24.74 6.14 -1.65
CA ALA A 326 -24.98 5.29 -0.48
C ALA A 326 -25.42 3.85 -0.79
N ASP A 327 -25.38 3.43 -2.05
CA ASP A 327 -25.79 2.07 -2.45
C ASP A 327 -24.74 1.02 -2.04
N ILE A 328 -24.76 0.67 -0.76
CA ILE A 328 -23.88 -0.32 -0.16
C ILE A 328 -24.15 -1.73 -0.69
N ALA A 329 -25.39 -2.07 -1.03
CA ALA A 329 -25.75 -3.39 -1.56
C ALA A 329 -25.02 -3.65 -2.88
N GLN A 330 -25.05 -2.67 -3.80
CA GLN A 330 -24.32 -2.76 -5.06
C GLN A 330 -22.80 -2.86 -4.85
N VAL A 331 -22.23 -2.00 -4.00
CA VAL A 331 -20.79 -2.03 -3.68
C VAL A 331 -20.38 -3.39 -3.11
N TYR A 332 -21.17 -3.93 -2.19
CA TYR A 332 -20.86 -5.17 -1.52
C TYR A 332 -21.01 -6.39 -2.43
N GLN A 333 -22.06 -6.45 -3.25
CA GLN A 333 -22.24 -7.51 -4.24
C GLN A 333 -21.10 -7.55 -5.26
N ARG A 334 -20.68 -6.37 -5.74
CA ARG A 334 -19.54 -6.24 -6.64
C ARG A 334 -18.24 -6.70 -5.98
N PHE A 335 -18.03 -6.30 -4.73
CA PHE A 335 -16.89 -6.72 -3.91
C PHE A 335 -16.83 -8.25 -3.76
N ILE A 336 -17.94 -8.91 -3.39
CA ILE A 336 -18.03 -10.37 -3.25
C ILE A 336 -17.69 -11.05 -4.57
N THR A 337 -18.33 -10.60 -5.66
CA THR A 337 -18.16 -11.17 -7.00
C THR A 337 -16.69 -11.13 -7.45
N GLY A 338 -16.03 -9.99 -7.27
CA GLY A 338 -14.61 -9.84 -7.62
C GLY A 338 -13.70 -10.68 -6.74
N LEU A 339 -13.91 -10.66 -5.42
CA LEU A 339 -13.08 -11.40 -4.46
C LEU A 339 -13.21 -12.92 -4.63
N GLU A 340 -14.41 -13.46 -4.79
CA GLU A 340 -14.62 -14.90 -5.01
C GLU A 340 -14.05 -15.36 -6.34
N THR A 341 -14.13 -14.53 -7.38
CA THR A 341 -13.54 -14.85 -8.69
C THR A 341 -12.02 -14.95 -8.58
N ILE A 342 -11.37 -14.01 -7.89
CA ILE A 342 -9.93 -14.09 -7.61
C ILE A 342 -9.61 -15.31 -6.72
N GLY A 343 -10.44 -15.56 -5.70
CA GLY A 343 -10.27 -16.67 -4.76
C GLY A 343 -10.39 -18.06 -5.37
N LYS A 344 -11.01 -18.21 -6.56
CA LYS A 344 -11.01 -19.48 -7.31
C LYS A 344 -9.63 -19.84 -7.86
N GLN A 345 -8.78 -18.85 -8.13
CA GLN A 345 -7.44 -19.03 -8.68
C GLN A 345 -6.35 -18.90 -7.61
N ILE A 346 -6.61 -18.13 -6.56
CA ILE A 346 -5.65 -17.82 -5.50
C ILE A 346 -6.22 -18.27 -4.15
N ALA A 347 -5.62 -19.32 -3.58
CA ALA A 347 -5.93 -19.74 -2.23
C ALA A 347 -5.44 -18.71 -1.21
N PHE A 348 -6.31 -18.37 -0.25
CA PHE A 348 -6.02 -17.38 0.78
C PHE A 348 -5.78 -18.01 2.14
N GLN A 349 -4.79 -17.47 2.86
CA GLN A 349 -4.40 -17.91 4.18
C GLN A 349 -5.50 -17.61 5.20
N ARG A 350 -6.11 -18.67 5.75
CA ARG A 350 -7.11 -18.59 6.81
C ARG A 350 -6.72 -19.50 7.98
N ASP A 351 -6.72 -18.95 9.17
CA ASP A 351 -6.59 -19.64 10.44
C ASP A 351 -7.97 -19.96 11.01
N GLU A 352 -8.09 -21.08 11.74
CA GLU A 352 -9.35 -21.49 12.34
C GLU A 352 -9.83 -20.52 13.42
N ARG A 353 -8.90 -19.97 14.22
CA ARG A 353 -9.20 -19.03 15.31
C ARG A 353 -9.24 -17.60 14.81
N LEU A 354 -8.22 -17.16 14.09
CA LEU A 354 -8.02 -15.75 13.72
C LEU A 354 -8.66 -15.36 12.39
N GLY A 355 -9.28 -16.29 11.66
CA GLY A 355 -9.84 -15.99 10.34
C GLY A 355 -8.78 -15.76 9.28
N PHE A 356 -9.06 -14.88 8.33
CA PHE A 356 -8.05 -14.54 7.31
C PHE A 356 -6.88 -13.84 7.98
N LEU A 357 -5.68 -14.37 7.73
CA LEU A 357 -4.47 -13.84 8.32
C LEU A 357 -3.95 -12.66 7.49
N THR A 358 -3.53 -11.62 8.19
CA THR A 358 -3.00 -10.37 7.63
C THR A 358 -1.69 -10.02 8.30
N PHE A 359 -0.92 -9.15 7.65
CA PHE A 359 0.37 -8.69 8.15
C PHE A 359 0.24 -7.97 9.50
N CYS A 360 -0.75 -7.08 9.62
CA CYS A 360 -1.07 -6.38 10.86
C CYS A 360 -2.18 -7.12 11.65
N PRO A 361 -2.07 -7.31 12.98
CA PRO A 361 -3.10 -7.96 13.78
C PRO A 361 -4.44 -7.20 13.82
N THR A 362 -4.44 -5.91 13.52
CA THR A 362 -5.66 -5.09 13.47
C THR A 362 -6.56 -5.46 12.29
N ASN A 363 -6.01 -6.08 11.26
CA ASN A 363 -6.70 -6.45 10.03
C ASN A 363 -7.17 -7.92 10.01
N LEU A 364 -7.05 -8.67 11.13
CA LEU A 364 -7.46 -10.07 11.22
C LEU A 364 -8.98 -10.29 11.10
N GLY A 365 -9.38 -11.56 10.97
CA GLY A 365 -10.78 -12.00 10.98
C GLY A 365 -11.41 -11.95 9.59
N THR A 366 -12.44 -11.12 9.45
CA THR A 366 -13.07 -10.78 8.16
C THR A 366 -12.10 -10.00 7.25
N THR A 367 -11.21 -9.23 7.89
CA THR A 367 -10.36 -8.18 7.31
C THR A 367 -11.13 -7.04 6.65
N ILE A 368 -12.46 -7.01 6.83
CA ILE A 368 -13.34 -6.04 6.17
C ILE A 368 -13.27 -4.71 6.89
N ARG A 369 -13.10 -3.66 6.08
CA ARG A 369 -13.43 -2.29 6.42
C ARG A 369 -14.43 -1.76 5.40
N ALA A 370 -15.70 -1.73 5.79
CA ALA A 370 -16.74 -1.00 5.13
C ALA A 370 -16.75 0.43 5.67
N SER A 371 -16.83 1.41 4.77
CA SER A 371 -16.83 2.82 5.15
C SER A 371 -17.64 3.68 4.21
N VAL A 372 -18.09 4.82 4.73
CA VAL A 372 -18.74 5.88 3.97
C VAL A 372 -18.03 7.20 4.21
N HIS A 373 -17.93 7.99 3.16
CA HIS A 373 -17.70 9.42 3.29
C HIS A 373 -19.05 10.10 3.48
N ILE A 374 -19.22 10.80 4.59
CA ILE A 374 -20.50 11.40 4.99
C ILE A 374 -20.32 12.83 5.47
N ARG A 375 -21.32 13.68 5.23
CA ARG A 375 -21.42 15.05 5.73
C ARG A 375 -22.49 15.12 6.82
N LEU A 376 -22.11 15.56 8.01
CA LEU A 376 -22.98 15.70 9.18
C LEU A 376 -22.76 17.09 9.81
N PRO A 377 -23.22 18.17 9.14
CA PRO A 377 -22.82 19.54 9.48
C PRO A 377 -23.26 20.02 10.87
N LYS A 378 -24.30 19.44 11.49
CA LYS A 378 -24.73 19.75 12.85
C LYS A 378 -24.03 18.88 13.88
N LEU A 379 -23.96 17.57 13.65
CA LEU A 379 -23.38 16.63 14.59
C LEU A 379 -21.85 16.77 14.67
N SER A 380 -21.17 17.14 13.58
CA SER A 380 -19.72 17.35 13.57
C SER A 380 -19.25 18.55 14.40
N VAL A 381 -20.16 19.47 14.78
CA VAL A 381 -19.85 20.58 15.68
C VAL A 381 -19.58 20.08 17.10
N ASP A 382 -20.28 19.02 17.52
CA ASP A 382 -20.08 18.37 18.82
C ASP A 382 -19.33 17.05 18.63
N GLN A 383 -18.01 17.16 18.53
CA GLN A 383 -17.12 16.02 18.30
C GLN A 383 -17.25 14.96 19.40
N ALA A 384 -17.49 15.35 20.65
CA ALA A 384 -17.61 14.42 21.77
C ALA A 384 -18.86 13.54 21.61
N ARG A 385 -20.00 14.15 21.28
CA ARG A 385 -21.25 13.43 21.02
C ARG A 385 -21.15 12.54 19.78
N LEU A 386 -20.51 13.04 18.72
CA LEU A 386 -20.27 12.27 17.50
C LEU A 386 -19.45 10.99 17.80
N GLU A 387 -18.38 11.11 18.58
CA GLU A 387 -17.54 9.99 18.99
C GLU A 387 -18.29 9.01 19.92
N GLU A 388 -19.11 9.51 20.85
CA GLU A 388 -19.94 8.68 21.73
C GLU A 388 -20.95 7.82 20.96
N VAL A 389 -21.67 8.44 20.02
CA VAL A 389 -22.66 7.73 19.18
C VAL A 389 -21.95 6.72 18.28
N ALA A 390 -20.85 7.12 17.65
CA ALA A 390 -20.05 6.20 16.85
C ALA A 390 -19.54 5.01 17.67
N ALA A 391 -19.03 5.24 18.88
CA ALA A 391 -18.57 4.18 19.77
C ALA A 391 -19.70 3.21 20.18
N THR A 392 -20.90 3.75 20.47
CA THR A 392 -22.10 2.96 20.78
C THR A 392 -22.47 2.02 19.62
N HIS A 393 -22.33 2.48 18.38
CA HIS A 393 -22.53 1.69 17.17
C HIS A 393 -21.27 0.94 16.69
N LYS A 394 -20.20 0.91 17.50
CA LYS A 394 -18.93 0.22 17.19
C LYS A 394 -18.29 0.70 15.88
N LEU A 395 -18.46 1.98 15.58
CA LEU A 395 -17.87 2.66 14.44
C LEU A 395 -16.55 3.35 14.83
N GLN A 396 -15.72 3.60 13.83
CA GLN A 396 -14.54 4.43 13.91
C GLN A 396 -14.66 5.58 12.91
N ILE A 397 -14.38 6.80 13.39
CA ILE A 397 -14.37 8.03 12.61
C ILE A 397 -12.92 8.40 12.29
N ARG A 398 -12.68 8.80 11.04
CA ARG A 398 -11.39 9.33 10.55
C ARG A 398 -11.64 10.54 9.65
N GLY A 399 -10.61 11.35 9.39
CA GLY A 399 -10.67 12.36 8.33
C GLY A 399 -10.75 11.74 6.94
N ALA A 400 -11.21 12.51 5.94
CA ALA A 400 -11.50 12.02 4.58
C ALA A 400 -10.28 11.42 3.83
N HIS A 401 -9.06 11.62 4.33
CA HIS A 401 -7.82 11.13 3.71
C HIS A 401 -7.19 9.93 4.46
N GLY A 402 -7.89 9.33 5.42
CA GLY A 402 -7.52 8.07 6.07
C GLY A 402 -7.00 8.21 7.50
N GLU A 403 -6.14 7.27 7.91
CA GLU A 403 -5.56 7.27 9.25
C GLU A 403 -4.63 8.47 9.44
N HIS A 404 -4.75 9.16 10.58
CA HIS A 404 -3.92 10.31 10.95
C HIS A 404 -4.08 11.57 10.07
N THR A 405 -5.23 11.77 9.42
CA THR A 405 -5.52 13.02 8.67
C THR A 405 -6.56 13.86 9.40
N ASP A 406 -6.37 15.18 9.42
CA ASP A 406 -7.25 16.12 10.10
C ASP A 406 -8.72 15.95 9.68
N THR A 407 -9.62 15.98 10.65
CA THR A 407 -11.08 16.01 10.44
C THR A 407 -11.57 17.42 10.03
N CYS A 408 -10.67 18.34 9.69
CA CYS A 408 -10.97 19.71 9.26
C CYS A 408 -11.69 19.81 7.89
N SER A 409 -12.04 18.69 7.26
CA SER A 409 -12.93 18.68 6.09
C SER A 409 -14.37 18.43 6.52
N ASP A 410 -15.34 19.06 5.85
CA ASP A 410 -16.79 18.84 6.04
C ASP A 410 -17.24 17.37 5.80
N VAL A 411 -16.32 16.50 5.39
CA VAL A 411 -16.53 15.08 5.09
C VAL A 411 -15.77 14.23 6.09
N LEU A 412 -16.47 13.26 6.68
CA LEU A 412 -15.95 12.29 7.64
C LEU A 412 -15.88 10.90 7.00
N ASP A 413 -14.84 10.12 7.30
CA ASP A 413 -14.76 8.69 6.95
C ASP A 413 -15.24 7.85 8.14
N VAL A 414 -16.45 7.31 8.03
CA VAL A 414 -17.10 6.51 9.08
C VAL A 414 -17.04 5.03 8.67
N SER A 415 -16.49 4.18 9.53
CA SER A 415 -16.24 2.77 9.21
C SER A 415 -16.52 1.83 10.37
N ASN A 416 -16.75 0.54 10.10
CA ASN A 416 -16.81 -0.47 11.17
C ASN A 416 -15.44 -0.57 11.89
N LYS A 417 -15.46 -0.56 13.23
CA LYS A 417 -14.26 -0.72 14.04
C LYS A 417 -13.85 -2.19 14.15
N ARG A 418 -14.83 -3.08 14.37
CA ARG A 418 -14.61 -4.51 14.59
C ARG A 418 -14.36 -5.24 13.27
N ARG A 419 -13.43 -6.19 13.31
CA ARG A 419 -13.11 -7.07 12.16
C ARG A 419 -13.04 -8.56 12.52
N LEU A 420 -12.99 -8.86 13.82
CA LEU A 420 -12.78 -10.20 14.39
C LEU A 420 -13.93 -10.54 15.36
N GLY A 421 -14.33 -11.81 15.39
CA GLY A 421 -15.45 -12.31 16.19
C GLY A 421 -16.83 -11.99 15.61
N LEU A 422 -16.91 -11.77 14.30
CA LEU A 422 -18.15 -11.54 13.54
C LEU A 422 -17.92 -11.92 12.07
N THR A 423 -19.00 -12.24 11.35
CA THR A 423 -18.97 -12.56 9.92
C THR A 423 -18.75 -11.33 9.05
N GLU A 424 -18.40 -11.54 7.79
CA GLU A 424 -18.22 -10.48 6.81
C GLU A 424 -19.51 -9.65 6.63
N PHE A 425 -20.66 -10.31 6.61
CA PHE A 425 -21.95 -9.64 6.53
C PHE A 425 -22.24 -8.77 7.76
N GLU A 426 -22.03 -9.32 8.96
CA GLU A 426 -22.25 -8.58 10.23
C GLU A 426 -21.34 -7.35 10.32
N ALA A 427 -20.09 -7.43 9.87
CA ALA A 427 -19.17 -6.29 9.86
C ALA A 427 -19.68 -5.14 8.98
N VAL A 428 -20.22 -5.45 7.80
CA VAL A 428 -20.81 -4.45 6.90
C VAL A 428 -22.12 -3.92 7.48
N LYS A 429 -22.94 -4.80 8.07
CA LYS A 429 -24.21 -4.43 8.69
C LYS A 429 -24.01 -3.50 9.89
N GLU A 430 -23.00 -3.72 10.74
CA GLU A 430 -22.65 -2.79 11.83
C GLU A 430 -22.37 -1.37 11.29
N MET A 431 -21.67 -1.26 10.15
CA MET A 431 -21.46 0.03 9.48
C MET A 431 -22.77 0.65 9.01
N VAL A 432 -23.60 -0.10 8.27
CA VAL A 432 -24.87 0.40 7.71
C VAL A 432 -25.82 0.88 8.81
N ASP A 433 -26.03 0.06 9.84
CA ASP A 433 -26.95 0.37 10.94
C ASP A 433 -26.47 1.58 11.75
N GLY A 434 -25.15 1.69 11.98
CA GLY A 434 -24.57 2.85 12.66
C GLY A 434 -24.63 4.14 11.83
N VAL A 435 -24.42 4.07 10.52
CA VAL A 435 -24.55 5.25 9.64
C VAL A 435 -25.99 5.75 9.59
N LYS A 436 -26.98 4.85 9.55
CA LYS A 436 -28.40 5.24 9.65
C LYS A 436 -28.70 5.98 10.95
N ALA A 437 -28.16 5.51 12.08
CA ALA A 437 -28.35 6.17 13.37
C ALA A 437 -27.72 7.58 13.40
N LEU A 438 -26.53 7.75 12.80
CA LEU A 438 -25.89 9.06 12.67
C LEU A 438 -26.71 10.02 11.79
N ILE A 439 -27.25 9.55 10.67
CA ILE A 439 -28.10 10.36 9.77
C ILE A 439 -29.41 10.76 10.46
N GLU A 440 -30.04 9.83 11.18
CA GLU A 440 -31.26 10.13 11.92
C GLU A 440 -31.01 11.18 13.00
N LEU A 441 -29.87 11.10 13.71
CA LEU A 441 -29.49 12.10 14.69
C LEU A 441 -29.23 13.47 14.05
N GLU A 442 -28.56 13.51 12.89
CA GLU A 442 -28.36 14.74 12.12
C GLU A 442 -29.70 15.37 11.72
N LYS A 443 -30.65 14.58 11.18
CA LYS A 443 -32.00 15.02 10.82
C LYS A 443 -32.74 15.63 12.02
N GLN A 444 -32.59 15.05 13.21
CA GLN A 444 -33.18 15.58 14.45
C GLN A 444 -32.57 16.93 14.87
N LEU A 445 -31.25 17.08 14.73
CA LEU A 445 -30.55 18.33 15.01
C LEU A 445 -30.92 19.43 13.99
N GLU A 446 -31.10 19.07 12.71
CA GLU A 446 -31.56 19.99 11.66
C GLU A 446 -33.00 20.46 11.87
N ALA A 447 -33.87 19.58 12.36
CA ALA A 447 -35.27 19.89 12.67
C ALA A 447 -35.46 20.74 13.95
N GLY A 448 -34.38 21.09 14.65
CA GLY A 448 -34.43 21.89 15.88
C GLY A 448 -34.83 21.10 17.13
N GLY A 449 -34.83 19.76 17.08
CA GLY A 449 -35.20 18.87 18.20
C GLY A 449 -34.14 18.69 19.29
N GLY A 450 -33.06 19.48 19.25
CA GLY A 450 -32.02 19.49 20.27
C GLY A 450 -32.35 20.41 21.44
N GLU A 451 -33.46 20.19 22.14
CA GLU A 451 -33.58 20.68 23.51
C GLU A 451 -32.74 19.77 24.42
N VAL A 452 -31.79 20.42 25.10
CA VAL A 452 -30.91 19.84 26.11
C VAL A 452 -31.76 19.33 27.28
N PRO A 453 -31.66 18.06 27.71
CA PRO A 453 -32.04 17.75 29.07
C PRO A 453 -30.96 18.37 29.96
N GLU A 454 -31.25 19.52 30.56
CA GLU A 454 -30.46 20.03 31.68
C GLU A 454 -30.42 18.93 32.72
N GLY A 455 -29.22 18.38 32.93
CA GLY A 455 -28.94 17.52 34.05
C GLY A 455 -29.27 18.27 35.33
N ASP A 456 -30.11 17.63 36.15
CA ASP A 456 -30.51 18.03 37.49
C ASP A 456 -29.31 18.63 38.24
N ALA A 457 -29.30 19.96 38.37
CA ALA A 457 -28.35 20.67 39.21
C ALA A 457 -28.73 20.34 40.65
N GLY A 458 -28.10 19.29 41.18
CA GLY A 458 -28.20 18.90 42.58
C GLY A 458 -27.96 20.12 43.47
N GLY A 459 -29.04 20.52 44.16
CA GLY A 459 -29.00 21.58 45.15
C GLY A 459 -27.99 21.25 46.24
N GLU A 460 -27.06 22.18 46.46
CA GLU A 460 -26.24 22.25 47.66
C GLU A 460 -27.18 22.46 48.86
N GLU A 461 -27.35 21.44 49.70
CA GLU A 461 -27.76 21.63 51.09
C GLU A 461 -26.51 21.75 51.96
N GLU A 462 -26.27 22.95 52.48
CA GLU A 462 -25.37 23.21 53.62
C GLU A 462 -25.82 22.38 54.84
N PRO A 463 -24.91 21.69 55.57
CA PRO A 463 -25.24 21.18 56.88
C PRO A 463 -25.19 22.32 57.90
N ALA A 464 -26.34 22.62 58.48
CA ALA A 464 -26.47 23.45 59.66
C ALA A 464 -25.69 22.87 60.85
N ALA A 465 -25.08 23.78 61.61
CA ALA A 465 -24.35 23.52 62.83
C ALA A 465 -25.23 22.90 63.92
N GLU A 466 -24.70 21.88 64.60
CA GLU A 466 -24.67 21.72 66.07
C GLU A 466 -23.58 20.74 66.49
#